data_AF-A0A1L9RHM5-F1
#
_entry.id   AF-A0A1L9RHM5-F1
#
_cell.length_a   1.000
_cell.length_b   1.000
_cell.length_c   1.000
_cell.angle_alpha   90.00
_cell.angle_beta   90.00
_cell.angle_gamma   90.00
#
_symmetry.space_group_name_H-M   'P 1'
#
loop_
_entity.id
_entity.type
_entity.pdbx_description
1 polymer ?
#
loop_
_entity_poly.entity_id
_entity_poly.type
_entity_poly.pdbx_seq_one_letter_code
_entity_poly.pdbx_strand_id
1 'polypeptide(L)'
;GDSKLRAALPRKSWNILQFYLPGSSNISFDHASTVMQEVTLASSRTDFRDRLMYRLPPSWRLAKLRFRKDGVLLPFGDSREDFTVPNPTFFRGQYTWPISDFADPLHGWRLSEVLQDSYCPKSDIYGQLYFHIKGLLLNFCEKITTHHLSIDLFHIDAVDLPKTLGLFGPLLKSRHQNPKATLLTLFLDATYEVCTIHDKESTMFHRMMKVYPYSSRGMMQPFHCKLKSIGNGLSLGMKTTNTVVEKWPTRLSEHPTKDEFNMLFWSRHQGTERYVEWYRKE
;
A
#
# COMPACT_ATOMS: atom_id res chain seq x y z
N GLY A 1 -2.67 24.20 15.30
CA GLY A 1 -1.24 23.94 15.54
C GLY A 1 -0.41 24.46 14.39
N ASP A 2 0.88 24.73 14.62
CA ASP A 2 1.80 25.27 13.61
C ASP A 2 2.32 24.22 12.61
N SER A 3 1.53 23.16 12.39
CA SER A 3 1.87 22.10 11.46
C SER A 3 1.86 22.62 10.03
N LYS A 4 2.91 22.31 9.27
CA LYS A 4 3.09 22.73 7.87
C LYS A 4 2.97 21.52 6.97
N LEU A 5 2.20 21.66 5.89
CA LEU A 5 2.16 20.72 4.78
C LEU A 5 2.64 21.44 3.52
N ARG A 6 3.71 20.94 2.90
CA ARG A 6 4.24 21.44 1.63
C ARG A 6 4.20 20.31 0.61
N ALA A 7 3.78 20.62 -0.61
CA ALA A 7 3.86 19.70 -1.74
C ALA A 7 4.74 20.31 -2.84
N ALA A 8 5.77 19.60 -3.26
CA ALA A 8 6.66 19.99 -4.34
C ALA A 8 6.34 19.17 -5.60
N LEU A 9 5.71 19.82 -6.58
CA LEU A 9 5.36 19.22 -7.87
C LEU A 9 6.05 19.97 -9.02
N PRO A 10 6.48 19.27 -10.09
CA PRO A 10 6.87 19.94 -11.33
C PRO A 10 5.75 20.84 -11.85
N ARG A 11 6.09 21.96 -12.50
CA ARG A 11 5.11 22.91 -13.06
C ARG A 11 4.07 22.23 -13.95
N LYS A 12 4.51 21.28 -14.78
CA LYS A 12 3.61 20.48 -15.63
C LYS A 12 2.58 19.71 -14.79
N SER A 13 2.98 19.11 -13.68
CA SER A 13 2.09 18.39 -12.77
C SER A 13 1.12 19.33 -12.06
N TRP A 14 1.56 20.53 -11.66
CA TRP A 14 0.67 21.56 -11.10
C TRP A 14 -0.45 21.97 -12.06
N ASN A 15 -0.10 22.20 -13.33
CA ASN A 15 -1.10 22.53 -14.36
C ASN A 15 -2.09 21.37 -14.57
N ILE A 16 -1.61 20.13 -14.48
CA ILE A 16 -2.46 18.94 -14.62
C ILE A 16 -3.40 18.77 -13.41
N LEU A 17 -2.96 19.13 -12.20
CA LEU A 17 -3.74 18.94 -10.97
C LEU A 17 -5.09 19.68 -10.99
N GLN A 18 -5.19 20.79 -11.71
CA GLN A 18 -6.45 21.52 -11.85
C GLN A 18 -7.58 20.67 -12.45
N PHE A 19 -7.25 19.70 -13.30
CA PHE A 19 -8.20 18.76 -13.90
C PHE A 19 -8.62 17.62 -12.96
N TYR A 20 -8.09 17.57 -11.74
CA TYR A 20 -8.44 16.57 -10.73
C TYR A 20 -9.39 17.13 -9.66
N LEU A 21 -9.66 18.44 -9.69
CA LEU A 21 -10.53 19.11 -8.72
C LEU A 21 -12.01 18.91 -9.06
N PRO A 22 -12.91 18.92 -8.06
CA PRO A 22 -14.36 18.85 -8.29
C PRO A 22 -14.84 19.89 -9.32
N GLY A 23 -15.74 19.49 -10.20
CA GLY A 23 -16.31 20.35 -11.25
C GLY A 23 -15.57 20.36 -12.60
N SER A 24 -14.50 19.57 -12.75
CA SER A 24 -13.69 19.51 -13.99
C SER A 24 -14.01 18.32 -14.91
N SER A 25 -14.83 17.36 -14.48
CA SER A 25 -15.22 16.17 -15.24
C SER A 25 -16.73 16.14 -15.49
N ASN A 26 -17.12 15.81 -16.72
CA ASN A 26 -18.51 15.77 -17.19
C ASN A 26 -19.02 14.32 -17.40
N ILE A 27 -18.36 13.32 -16.79
CA ILE A 27 -18.78 11.93 -16.94
C ILE A 27 -20.06 11.66 -16.13
N SER A 28 -21.04 10.99 -16.75
CA SER A 28 -22.23 10.53 -16.04
C SER A 28 -21.89 9.34 -15.14
N PHE A 29 -22.69 9.14 -14.08
CA PHE A 29 -22.57 7.98 -13.20
C PHE A 29 -22.60 6.66 -13.96
N ASP A 30 -23.57 6.49 -14.86
CA ASP A 30 -23.77 5.24 -15.60
C ASP A 30 -22.56 4.92 -16.49
N HIS A 31 -21.99 5.93 -17.15
CA HIS A 31 -20.81 5.73 -17.99
C HIS A 31 -19.58 5.41 -17.14
N ALA A 32 -19.36 6.13 -16.04
CA ALA A 32 -18.28 5.85 -15.10
C ALA A 32 -18.36 4.42 -14.52
N SER A 33 -19.55 4.00 -14.13
CA SER A 33 -19.85 2.65 -13.64
C SER A 33 -19.55 1.58 -14.68
N THR A 34 -19.96 1.81 -15.93
CA THR A 34 -19.70 0.90 -17.06
C THR A 34 -18.20 0.72 -17.30
N VAL A 35 -17.47 1.81 -17.48
CA VAL A 35 -16.02 1.80 -17.75
C VAL A 35 -15.23 1.14 -16.61
N MET A 36 -15.66 1.34 -15.35
CA MET A 36 -15.06 0.65 -14.21
C MET A 36 -15.31 -0.87 -14.30
N GLN A 37 -16.56 -1.28 -14.53
CA GLN A 37 -16.95 -2.69 -14.58
C GLN A 37 -16.33 -3.45 -15.77
N GLU A 38 -16.08 -2.78 -16.88
CA GLU A 38 -15.32 -3.33 -18.02
C GLU A 38 -13.92 -3.79 -17.61
N VAL A 39 -13.34 -3.24 -16.55
CA VAL A 39 -12.04 -3.66 -15.99
C VAL A 39 -12.21 -4.57 -14.77
N THR A 40 -13.03 -4.18 -13.79
CA THR A 40 -13.14 -4.91 -12.51
C THR A 40 -13.92 -6.22 -12.64
N LEU A 41 -14.83 -6.32 -13.61
CA LEU A 41 -15.72 -7.45 -13.86
C LEU A 41 -15.62 -8.01 -15.28
N ALA A 42 -14.56 -7.66 -16.04
CA ALA A 42 -14.31 -8.16 -17.39
C ALA A 42 -14.55 -9.68 -17.51
N SER A 43 -15.31 -10.10 -18.52
CA SER A 43 -15.62 -11.53 -18.77
C SER A 43 -14.34 -12.33 -19.06
N SER A 44 -13.42 -11.75 -19.83
CA SER A 44 -12.11 -12.30 -20.17
C SER A 44 -11.19 -12.52 -18.96
N ARG A 45 -11.52 -11.95 -17.80
CA ARG A 45 -10.71 -12.03 -16.56
C ARG A 45 -11.37 -12.90 -15.47
N THR A 46 -12.36 -13.71 -15.84
CA THR A 46 -13.10 -14.56 -14.88
C THR A 46 -12.20 -15.53 -14.13
N ASP A 47 -11.34 -16.28 -14.81
CA ASP A 47 -10.38 -17.20 -14.15
C ASP A 47 -9.48 -16.47 -13.14
N PHE A 48 -8.96 -15.28 -13.51
CA PHE A 48 -8.15 -14.47 -12.60
C PHE A 48 -8.93 -14.03 -11.37
N ARG A 49 -10.16 -13.57 -11.56
CA ARG A 49 -11.03 -13.14 -10.46
C ARG A 49 -11.37 -14.31 -9.54
N ASP A 50 -11.72 -15.47 -10.09
CA ASP A 50 -12.07 -16.66 -9.32
C ASP A 50 -10.89 -17.18 -8.51
N ARG A 51 -9.67 -17.19 -9.08
CA ARG A 51 -8.44 -17.52 -8.34
C ARG A 51 -8.16 -16.55 -7.19
N LEU A 52 -8.42 -15.25 -7.38
CA LEU A 52 -8.29 -14.26 -6.32
C LEU A 52 -9.34 -14.46 -5.21
N MET A 53 -10.53 -14.95 -5.55
CA MET A 53 -11.59 -15.22 -4.59
C MET A 53 -11.44 -16.57 -3.88
N TYR A 54 -10.85 -17.57 -4.54
CA TYR A 54 -10.77 -18.96 -4.08
C TYR A 54 -10.21 -19.08 -2.66
N ARG A 55 -9.23 -18.25 -2.31
CA ARG A 55 -8.57 -18.28 -1.00
C ARG A 55 -9.44 -17.70 0.11
N LEU A 56 -10.45 -16.90 -0.21
CA LEU A 56 -11.18 -16.08 0.76
C LEU A 56 -12.38 -16.84 1.36
N PRO A 57 -12.70 -16.58 2.65
CA PRO A 57 -13.95 -17.02 3.25
C PRO A 57 -15.19 -16.61 2.41
N PRO A 58 -16.29 -17.40 2.41
CA PRO A 58 -17.47 -17.12 1.60
C PRO A 58 -18.04 -15.70 1.77
N SER A 59 -18.14 -15.20 3.00
CA SER A 59 -18.64 -13.85 3.28
C SER A 59 -17.72 -12.76 2.71
N TRP A 60 -16.41 -12.96 2.77
CA TRP A 60 -15.43 -12.02 2.25
C TRP A 60 -15.45 -11.97 0.71
N ARG A 61 -15.72 -13.10 0.05
CA ARG A 61 -15.93 -13.13 -1.41
C ARG A 61 -17.11 -12.25 -1.83
N LEU A 62 -18.22 -12.29 -1.09
CA LEU A 62 -19.39 -11.45 -1.35
C LEU A 62 -19.07 -9.96 -1.17
N ALA A 63 -18.40 -9.60 -0.07
CA ALA A 63 -18.00 -8.22 0.18
C ALA A 63 -17.05 -7.69 -0.91
N LYS A 64 -16.07 -8.50 -1.33
CA LYS A 64 -15.13 -8.16 -2.42
C LYS A 64 -15.83 -8.03 -3.77
N LEU A 65 -16.78 -8.92 -4.07
CA LEU A 65 -17.55 -8.83 -5.31
C LEU A 65 -18.39 -7.55 -5.36
N ARG A 66 -19.00 -7.18 -4.22
CA ARG A 66 -19.76 -5.94 -4.11
C ARG A 66 -18.88 -4.71 -4.35
N PHE A 67 -17.75 -4.60 -3.67
CA PHE A 67 -16.78 -3.53 -3.90
C PHE A 67 -16.31 -3.47 -5.37
N ARG A 68 -16.09 -4.61 -6.01
CA ARG A 68 -15.71 -4.63 -7.44
C ARG A 68 -16.82 -4.16 -8.38
N LYS A 69 -18.08 -4.31 -7.98
CA LYS A 69 -19.24 -3.90 -8.78
C LYS A 69 -19.49 -2.41 -8.70
N ASP A 70 -19.37 -1.81 -7.51
CA ASP A 70 -19.74 -0.41 -7.26
C ASP A 70 -18.54 0.52 -7.02
N GLY A 71 -17.37 0.00 -6.67
CA GLY A 71 -16.17 0.78 -6.35
C GLY A 71 -16.22 1.48 -5.00
N VAL A 72 -17.23 1.21 -4.18
CA VAL A 72 -17.51 1.96 -2.95
C VAL A 72 -17.05 1.18 -1.72
N LEU A 73 -16.07 1.73 -0.99
CA LEU A 73 -15.59 1.18 0.27
C LEU A 73 -16.54 1.58 1.42
N LEU A 74 -17.48 0.71 1.74
CA LEU A 74 -18.45 0.87 2.83
C LEU A 74 -18.74 -0.47 3.50
N PRO A 75 -19.28 -0.44 4.73
CA PRO A 75 -19.93 -1.60 5.32
C PRO A 75 -20.94 -2.23 4.35
N PHE A 76 -21.05 -3.55 4.42
CA PHE A 76 -21.91 -4.32 3.55
C PHE A 76 -23.38 -3.97 3.79
N GLY A 77 -23.78 -3.65 5.02
CA GLY A 77 -25.16 -3.25 5.32
C GLY A 77 -25.56 -1.86 4.81
N ASP A 78 -24.59 -0.97 4.56
CA ASP A 78 -24.87 0.44 4.35
C ASP A 78 -25.43 0.75 2.96
N SER A 79 -26.31 1.76 2.91
CA SER A 79 -26.87 2.29 1.66
C SER A 79 -25.78 2.89 0.78
N ARG A 80 -25.97 2.76 -0.53
CA ARG A 80 -25.09 3.30 -1.57
C ARG A 80 -25.81 4.28 -2.49
N GLU A 81 -27.06 4.60 -2.19
CA GLU A 81 -27.93 5.45 -3.03
C GLU A 81 -27.37 6.87 -3.20
N ASP A 82 -26.64 7.37 -2.20
CA ASP A 82 -26.04 8.71 -2.25
C ASP A 82 -24.70 8.75 -3.02
N PHE A 83 -24.14 7.60 -3.41
CA PHE A 83 -22.83 7.50 -4.06
C PHE A 83 -22.93 7.56 -5.58
N THR A 84 -23.53 8.64 -6.09
CA THR A 84 -23.84 8.81 -7.51
C THR A 84 -22.90 9.77 -8.25
N VAL A 85 -21.97 10.41 -7.55
CA VAL A 85 -21.03 11.37 -8.16
C VAL A 85 -19.68 10.69 -8.40
N PRO A 86 -19.26 10.47 -9.66
CA PRO A 86 -17.97 9.89 -9.97
C PRO A 86 -16.81 10.73 -9.42
N ASN A 87 -15.80 10.07 -8.87
CA ASN A 87 -14.61 10.75 -8.38
C ASN A 87 -13.80 11.31 -9.58
N PRO A 88 -13.67 12.65 -9.73
CA PRO A 88 -12.99 13.26 -10.87
C PRO A 88 -11.52 12.85 -10.97
N THR A 89 -10.92 12.40 -9.86
CA THR A 89 -9.53 11.91 -9.86
C THR A 89 -9.35 10.58 -10.59
N PHE A 90 -10.41 9.77 -10.73
CA PHE A 90 -10.37 8.52 -11.49
C PHE A 90 -10.83 8.68 -12.94
N PHE A 91 -11.72 9.63 -13.22
CA PHE A 91 -12.39 9.75 -14.52
C PHE A 91 -12.02 11.04 -15.25
N ARG A 92 -10.72 11.23 -15.47
CA ARG A 92 -10.13 12.45 -16.05
C ARG A 92 -10.18 12.45 -17.58
N GLY A 93 -11.32 12.72 -18.22
CA GLY A 93 -11.44 12.83 -19.70
C GLY A 93 -10.96 11.62 -20.52
N GLN A 94 -10.46 10.60 -19.83
CA GLN A 94 -10.06 9.29 -20.28
C GLN A 94 -11.29 8.43 -20.03
N TYR A 95 -11.88 7.91 -21.09
CA TYR A 95 -12.99 6.97 -21.04
C TYR A 95 -12.53 5.57 -20.57
N THR A 96 -11.49 5.51 -19.72
CA THR A 96 -10.83 4.27 -19.29
C THR A 96 -10.56 4.32 -17.80
N TRP A 97 -10.82 3.22 -17.12
CA TRP A 97 -10.57 3.07 -15.69
C TRP A 97 -9.07 2.95 -15.41
N PRO A 98 -8.49 3.78 -14.52
CA PRO A 98 -7.03 3.86 -14.34
C PRO A 98 -6.47 2.81 -13.38
N ILE A 99 -7.33 2.07 -12.67
CA ILE A 99 -6.92 1.09 -11.67
C ILE A 99 -6.95 -0.32 -12.27
N SER A 100 -5.91 -1.12 -12.02
CA SER A 100 -5.86 -2.50 -12.52
C SER A 100 -6.97 -3.36 -11.93
N ASP A 101 -7.46 -4.32 -12.72
CA ASP A 101 -8.44 -5.36 -12.35
C ASP A 101 -8.09 -6.16 -11.06
N PHE A 102 -6.80 -6.31 -10.75
CA PHE A 102 -6.35 -7.01 -9.56
C PHE A 102 -6.07 -6.11 -8.36
N ALA A 103 -6.27 -4.78 -8.46
CA ALA A 103 -6.08 -3.87 -7.33
C ALA A 103 -7.15 -4.11 -6.25
N ASP A 104 -6.78 -3.89 -5.00
CA ASP A 104 -7.67 -4.05 -3.85
C ASP A 104 -7.17 -3.15 -2.71
N PRO A 105 -8.05 -2.37 -2.06
CA PRO A 105 -7.65 -1.54 -0.94
C PRO A 105 -7.11 -2.36 0.25
N LEU A 106 -7.48 -3.64 0.40
CA LEU A 106 -6.94 -4.53 1.43
C LEU A 106 -5.42 -4.80 1.29
N HIS A 107 -4.84 -4.60 0.10
CA HIS A 107 -3.41 -4.85 -0.10
C HIS A 107 -2.50 -3.86 0.64
N GLY A 108 -3.04 -2.72 1.08
CA GLY A 108 -2.27 -1.73 1.84
C GLY A 108 -2.08 -2.08 3.32
N TRP A 109 -2.74 -3.11 3.83
CA TRP A 109 -2.93 -3.32 5.27
C TRP A 109 -2.68 -4.76 5.70
N ARG A 110 -2.21 -4.97 6.93
CA ARG A 110 -2.20 -6.33 7.51
C ARG A 110 -3.62 -6.70 7.91
N LEU A 111 -4.06 -7.92 7.61
CA LEU A 111 -5.42 -8.34 7.95
C LEU A 111 -5.67 -8.31 9.46
N SER A 112 -4.65 -8.54 10.29
CA SER A 112 -4.72 -8.39 11.75
C SER A 112 -4.95 -6.94 12.21
N GLU A 113 -4.52 -5.94 11.45
CA GLU A 113 -4.79 -4.52 11.71
C GLU A 113 -6.22 -4.14 11.31
N VAL A 114 -6.75 -4.79 10.27
CA VAL A 114 -8.10 -4.55 9.77
C VAL A 114 -9.15 -5.26 10.63
N LEU A 115 -8.88 -6.50 11.04
CA LEU A 115 -9.78 -7.34 11.83
C LEU A 115 -9.67 -7.02 13.32
N GLN A 116 -10.01 -5.79 13.68
CA GLN A 116 -10.03 -5.32 15.08
C GLN A 116 -11.40 -5.58 15.71
N ASP A 117 -11.43 -5.71 17.04
CA ASP A 117 -12.67 -6.01 17.76
C ASP A 117 -13.65 -4.83 17.84
N SER A 118 -13.22 -3.62 17.46
CA SER A 118 -14.04 -2.40 17.50
C SER A 118 -15.22 -2.41 16.52
N TYR A 119 -15.18 -3.23 15.47
CA TYR A 119 -16.29 -3.48 14.57
C TYR A 119 -16.67 -4.96 14.60
N CYS A 120 -17.87 -5.27 15.11
CA CYS A 120 -18.31 -6.65 15.37
C CYS A 120 -18.43 -7.55 14.13
N PRO A 121 -18.89 -7.08 12.95
CA PRO A 121 -19.06 -7.94 11.77
C PRO A 121 -17.72 -8.38 11.12
N LYS A 122 -17.00 -9.34 11.71
CA LYS A 122 -15.76 -9.93 11.15
C LYS A 122 -15.96 -10.59 9.77
N SER A 123 -17.20 -10.96 9.44
CA SER A 123 -17.59 -11.45 8.12
C SER A 123 -17.64 -10.36 7.03
N ASP A 124 -17.70 -9.09 7.41
CA ASP A 124 -17.69 -7.95 6.49
C ASP A 124 -16.29 -7.31 6.44
N ILE A 125 -15.40 -7.91 5.66
CA ILE A 125 -13.99 -7.46 5.58
C ILE A 125 -13.83 -6.04 5.02
N TYR A 126 -14.76 -5.56 4.18
CA TYR A 126 -14.72 -4.19 3.65
C TYR A 126 -15.31 -3.17 4.63
N GLY A 127 -16.31 -3.56 5.42
CA GLY A 127 -16.75 -2.78 6.57
C GLY A 127 -15.67 -2.64 7.64
N GLN A 128 -14.97 -3.74 7.96
CA GLN A 128 -13.79 -3.73 8.84
C GLN A 128 -12.74 -2.75 8.34
N LEU A 129 -12.41 -2.82 7.04
CA LEU A 129 -11.44 -1.91 6.43
C LEU A 129 -11.91 -0.44 6.46
N TYR A 130 -13.19 -0.19 6.19
CA TYR A 130 -13.76 1.15 6.24
C TYR A 130 -13.60 1.78 7.62
N PHE A 131 -14.00 1.08 8.69
CA PHE A 131 -13.87 1.60 10.06
C PHE A 131 -12.43 1.72 10.51
N HIS A 132 -11.56 0.79 10.10
CA HIS A 132 -10.12 0.88 10.34
C HIS A 132 -9.54 2.17 9.74
N ILE A 133 -9.75 2.41 8.44
CA ILE A 133 -9.25 3.61 7.75
C ILE A 133 -9.87 4.87 8.35
N LYS A 134 -11.18 4.88 8.59
CA LYS A 134 -11.88 6.04 9.19
C LYS A 134 -11.29 6.39 10.55
N GLY A 135 -11.11 5.39 11.43
CA GLY A 135 -10.50 5.59 12.74
C GLY A 135 -9.07 6.09 12.65
N LEU A 136 -8.27 5.55 11.73
CA LEU A 136 -6.90 6.02 11.49
C LEU A 136 -6.85 7.47 11.02
N LEU A 137 -7.72 7.86 10.08
CA LEU A 137 -7.76 9.23 9.57
C LEU A 137 -8.22 10.22 10.65
N LEU A 138 -9.24 9.86 11.44
CA LEU A 138 -9.69 10.68 12.57
C LEU A 138 -8.58 10.87 13.60
N ASN A 139 -7.93 9.77 14.02
CA ASN A 139 -6.80 9.81 14.93
C ASN A 139 -5.63 10.65 14.38
N PHE A 140 -5.38 10.58 13.06
CA PHE A 140 -4.38 11.41 12.41
C PHE A 140 -4.76 12.90 12.47
N CYS A 141 -6.01 13.25 12.16
CA CYS A 141 -6.52 14.62 12.25
C CYS A 141 -6.45 15.17 13.69
N GLU A 142 -6.75 14.36 14.70
CA GLU A 142 -6.59 14.76 16.10
C GLU A 142 -5.10 14.98 16.46
N LYS A 143 -4.21 14.09 16.02
CA LYS A 143 -2.78 14.21 16.32
C LYS A 143 -2.11 15.38 15.60
N ILE A 144 -2.44 15.63 14.34
CA ILE A 144 -1.79 16.71 13.57
C ILE A 144 -2.12 18.10 14.13
N THR A 145 -3.24 18.26 14.84
CA THR A 145 -3.61 19.53 15.49
C THR A 145 -2.81 19.79 16.77
N THR A 146 -2.40 18.73 17.47
CA THR A 146 -1.68 18.78 18.75
C THR A 146 -0.17 18.73 18.60
N HIS A 147 0.34 18.23 17.48
CA HIS A 147 1.78 18.11 17.21
C HIS A 147 2.26 19.25 16.31
N HIS A 148 3.56 19.57 16.40
CA HIS A 148 4.24 20.48 15.48
C HIS A 148 4.94 19.66 14.38
N LEU A 149 4.24 19.39 13.28
CA LEU A 149 4.76 18.59 12.17
C LEU A 149 5.13 19.47 10.98
N SER A 150 6.22 19.13 10.28
CA SER A 150 6.49 19.64 8.93
C SER A 150 6.47 18.46 7.98
N ILE A 151 5.48 18.41 7.11
CA ILE A 151 5.28 17.34 6.14
C ILE A 151 5.60 17.89 4.76
N ASP A 152 6.62 17.34 4.11
CA ASP A 152 7.00 17.66 2.75
C ASP A 152 6.68 16.47 1.83
N LEU A 153 5.80 16.69 0.85
CA LEU A 153 5.40 15.71 -0.14
C LEU A 153 6.16 15.94 -1.45
N PHE A 154 6.77 14.89 -1.98
CA PHE A 154 7.57 14.94 -3.20
C PHE A 154 7.04 13.95 -4.23
N HIS A 155 6.96 14.38 -5.49
CA HIS A 155 6.60 13.52 -6.61
C HIS A 155 7.87 12.94 -7.26
N ILE A 156 8.35 11.83 -6.71
CA ILE A 156 9.60 11.16 -7.13
C ILE A 156 9.31 9.68 -7.36
N ASP A 157 9.87 9.13 -8.44
CA ASP A 157 9.78 7.70 -8.76
C ASP A 157 10.66 6.90 -7.79
N ALA A 158 10.12 5.79 -7.27
CA ALA A 158 10.87 4.87 -6.42
C ALA A 158 12.08 4.24 -7.14
N VAL A 159 12.06 4.14 -8.47
CA VAL A 159 13.19 3.67 -9.29
C VAL A 159 14.42 4.57 -9.14
N ASP A 160 14.21 5.86 -8.84
CA ASP A 160 15.28 6.83 -8.58
C ASP A 160 15.83 6.75 -7.15
N LEU A 161 15.66 5.62 -6.44
CA LEU A 161 16.04 5.46 -5.03
C LEU A 161 17.41 6.07 -4.65
N PRO A 162 18.52 5.87 -5.39
CA PRO A 162 19.79 6.53 -5.05
C PRO A 162 19.69 8.06 -5.08
N LYS A 163 18.99 8.64 -6.06
CA LYS A 163 18.73 10.08 -6.13
C LYS A 163 17.82 10.52 -4.98
N THR A 164 16.77 9.74 -4.69
CA THR A 164 15.83 9.99 -3.58
C THR A 164 16.57 10.02 -2.23
N LEU A 165 17.44 9.03 -1.98
CA LEU A 165 18.28 8.97 -0.80
C LEU A 165 19.31 10.12 -0.76
N GLY A 166 19.90 10.48 -1.89
CA GLY A 166 20.82 11.62 -1.98
C GLY A 166 20.13 12.97 -1.75
N LEU A 167 18.86 13.10 -2.15
CA LEU A 167 18.07 14.31 -1.96
C LEU A 167 17.63 14.48 -0.50
N PHE A 168 17.16 13.40 0.14
CA PHE A 168 16.59 13.46 1.49
C PHE A 168 17.56 13.11 2.61
N GLY A 169 18.63 12.38 2.31
CA GLY A 169 19.67 12.05 3.28
C GLY A 169 20.25 13.28 4.00
N PRO A 170 20.57 14.38 3.29
CA PRO A 170 21.03 15.62 3.91
C PRO A 170 20.00 16.30 4.83
N LEU A 171 18.69 16.05 4.65
CA LEU A 171 17.63 16.57 5.51
C LEU A 171 17.55 15.84 6.86
N LEU A 172 18.17 14.66 6.97
CA LEU A 172 18.30 13.97 8.24
C LEU A 172 19.29 14.74 9.12
N LYS A 173 18.78 15.25 10.25
CA LYS A 173 19.61 15.81 11.32
C LYS A 173 20.58 14.74 11.83
N SER A 174 21.75 15.15 12.32
CA SER A 174 22.70 14.21 12.94
C SER A 174 22.06 13.56 14.18
N ARG A 175 22.55 12.38 14.58
CA ARG A 175 22.01 11.66 15.74
C ARG A 175 22.15 12.47 17.03
N HIS A 176 23.21 13.27 17.16
CA HIS A 176 23.40 14.21 18.26
C HIS A 176 22.30 15.29 18.34
N GLN A 177 21.82 15.77 17.18
CA GLN A 177 20.78 16.81 17.13
C GLN A 177 19.36 16.26 17.22
N ASN A 178 19.10 15.10 16.62
CA ASN A 178 17.82 14.42 16.71
C ASN A 178 18.00 12.90 16.54
N PRO A 179 18.02 12.13 17.64
CA PRO A 179 18.21 10.69 17.58
C PRO A 179 17.04 9.95 16.91
N LYS A 180 15.89 10.62 16.71
CA LYS A 180 14.70 10.08 16.06
C LYS A 180 14.65 10.37 14.56
N ALA A 181 15.57 11.18 14.02
CA ALA A 181 15.59 11.48 12.58
C ALA A 181 15.82 10.19 11.78
N THR A 182 14.88 9.85 10.89
CA THR A 182 14.93 8.63 10.09
C THR A 182 14.25 8.85 8.75
N LEU A 183 14.78 8.22 7.70
CA LEU A 183 14.10 8.09 6.42
C LEU A 183 13.57 6.67 6.31
N LEU A 184 12.29 6.49 5.96
CA LEU A 184 11.65 5.19 5.86
C LEU A 184 11.40 4.85 4.39
N THR A 185 11.80 3.66 3.95
CA THR A 185 11.54 3.16 2.59
C THR A 185 10.97 1.74 2.65
N LEU A 186 9.94 1.47 1.84
CA LEU A 186 9.31 0.16 1.66
C LEU A 186 9.75 -0.48 0.34
N PHE A 187 10.13 -1.75 0.39
CA PHE A 187 10.44 -2.58 -0.79
C PHE A 187 9.46 -3.77 -0.84
N LEU A 188 8.72 -3.90 -1.94
CA LEU A 188 7.71 -4.95 -2.08
C LEU A 188 8.32 -6.34 -2.43
N ASP A 189 9.55 -6.39 -2.96
CA ASP A 189 10.22 -7.65 -3.35
C ASP A 189 11.76 -7.58 -3.18
N ALA A 190 12.26 -7.60 -1.94
CA ALA A 190 13.67 -7.36 -1.60
C ALA A 190 14.56 -8.62 -1.51
N THR A 191 14.46 -9.56 -2.46
CA THR A 191 14.65 -10.99 -2.13
C THR A 191 16.04 -11.63 -2.26
N TYR A 192 17.15 -10.95 -2.55
CA TYR A 192 18.43 -11.69 -2.74
C TYR A 192 19.69 -11.20 -2.02
N GLU A 193 19.96 -9.90 -1.88
CA GLU A 193 21.27 -9.44 -1.35
C GLU A 193 21.26 -8.93 0.10
N VAL A 194 20.09 -8.67 0.68
CA VAL A 194 20.00 -7.94 1.97
C VAL A 194 19.35 -8.77 3.08
N CYS A 195 19.05 -10.02 2.76
CA CYS A 195 18.53 -11.06 3.66
C CYS A 195 19.71 -11.81 4.30
N THR A 196 19.66 -12.02 5.62
CA THR A 196 20.51 -13.05 6.27
C THR A 196 20.26 -14.41 5.62
N ILE A 197 21.12 -15.41 5.86
CA ILE A 197 20.88 -16.78 5.37
C ILE A 197 19.51 -17.28 5.84
N HIS A 198 19.19 -17.06 7.11
CA HIS A 198 17.87 -17.33 7.68
C HIS A 198 16.73 -16.56 6.98
N ASP A 199 16.93 -15.28 6.64
CA ASP A 199 15.93 -14.50 5.89
C ASP A 199 15.69 -15.12 4.49
N LYS A 200 16.73 -15.68 3.84
CA LYS A 200 16.63 -16.33 2.52
C LYS A 200 15.88 -17.66 2.59
N GLU A 201 16.18 -18.49 3.58
CA GLU A 201 15.48 -19.76 3.81
C GLU A 201 14.00 -19.54 4.11
N SER A 202 13.69 -18.59 5.01
CA SER A 202 12.31 -18.21 5.31
C SER A 202 11.59 -17.67 4.07
N THR A 203 12.24 -16.82 3.27
CA THR A 203 11.67 -16.29 2.01
C THR A 203 11.35 -17.41 1.00
N MET A 204 12.26 -18.38 0.84
CA MET A 204 12.05 -19.52 -0.06
C MET A 204 10.90 -20.40 0.42
N PHE A 205 10.84 -20.69 1.72
CA PHE A 205 9.73 -21.42 2.33
C PHE A 205 8.38 -20.71 2.11
N HIS A 206 8.32 -19.39 2.33
CA HIS A 206 7.13 -18.58 2.11
C HIS A 206 6.66 -18.59 0.65
N ARG A 207 7.60 -18.46 -0.30
CA ARG A 207 7.30 -18.53 -1.74
C ARG A 207 6.79 -19.92 -2.15
N MET A 208 7.34 -20.98 -1.57
CA MET A 208 6.93 -22.36 -1.85
C MET A 208 5.53 -22.68 -1.29
N MET A 209 5.17 -22.10 -0.14
CA MET A 209 3.83 -22.23 0.45
C MET A 209 2.74 -21.47 -0.35
N LYS A 210 3.12 -20.41 -1.07
CA LYS A 210 2.24 -19.71 -2.02
C LYS A 210 2.43 -20.30 -3.42
N VAL A 211 1.90 -21.50 -3.67
CA VAL A 211 1.81 -22.06 -5.04
C VAL A 211 1.08 -21.05 -5.94
N TYR A 212 1.84 -20.32 -6.74
CA TYR A 212 1.32 -19.44 -7.78
C TYR A 212 1.23 -20.25 -9.08
N PRO A 213 0.03 -20.40 -9.69
CA PRO A 213 -0.09 -20.90 -11.06
C PRO A 213 0.29 -19.84 -12.13
N TYR A 214 0.93 -18.73 -11.73
CA TYR A 214 1.48 -17.73 -12.65
C TYR A 214 3.00 -17.64 -12.51
N SER A 215 3.70 -18.51 -13.23
CA SER A 215 5.11 -18.39 -13.56
C SER A 215 5.37 -17.53 -14.81
N SER A 216 4.36 -16.81 -15.32
CA SER A 216 4.44 -16.16 -16.63
C SER A 216 4.74 -14.65 -16.59
N ARG A 217 4.74 -13.98 -15.43
CA ARG A 217 5.56 -12.78 -15.28
C ARG A 217 6.95 -13.30 -14.99
N GLY A 218 7.71 -13.50 -16.07
CA GLY A 218 9.09 -13.99 -16.02
C GLY A 218 9.80 -13.35 -14.85
N MET A 219 10.46 -14.18 -14.04
CA MET A 219 11.30 -13.79 -12.92
C MET A 219 11.81 -12.37 -13.18
N MET A 220 11.12 -11.38 -12.60
CA MET A 220 11.60 -10.02 -12.70
C MET A 220 12.94 -10.15 -12.02
N GLN A 221 14.04 -10.04 -12.78
CA GLN A 221 15.37 -10.23 -12.22
C GLN A 221 15.36 -9.45 -10.93
N PRO A 222 15.68 -10.08 -9.78
CA PRO A 222 15.67 -9.39 -8.51
C PRO A 222 16.39 -8.07 -8.75
N PHE A 223 15.74 -6.94 -8.48
CA PHE A 223 16.44 -5.68 -8.52
C PHE A 223 17.60 -5.85 -7.54
N HIS A 224 18.81 -6.03 -8.06
CA HIS A 224 20.03 -6.20 -7.29
C HIS A 224 20.36 -4.82 -6.72
N CYS A 225 19.56 -4.39 -5.75
CA CYS A 225 19.70 -3.11 -5.10
C CYS A 225 20.63 -3.32 -3.91
N LYS A 226 21.92 -3.00 -4.10
CA LYS A 226 22.94 -3.03 -3.04
C LYS A 226 22.68 -1.90 -2.04
N LEU A 227 21.66 -2.04 -1.20
CA LEU A 227 21.21 -0.99 -0.27
C LEU A 227 22.34 -0.49 0.65
N LYS A 228 23.21 -1.39 1.12
CA LYS A 228 24.40 -1.00 1.90
C LYS A 228 25.36 -0.13 1.07
N SER A 229 25.66 -0.51 -0.16
CA SER A 229 26.55 0.25 -1.04
C SER A 229 25.96 1.60 -1.42
N ILE A 230 24.66 1.64 -1.74
CA ILE A 230 23.93 2.89 -2.03
C ILE A 230 23.98 3.82 -0.82
N GLY A 231 23.66 3.31 0.38
CA GLY A 231 23.73 4.11 1.60
C GLY A 231 25.15 4.60 1.89
N ASN A 232 26.16 3.74 1.77
CA ASN A 232 27.57 4.11 1.99
C ASN A 232 28.01 5.26 1.07
N GLY A 233 27.65 5.22 -0.21
CA GLY A 233 27.97 6.28 -1.17
C GLY A 233 27.27 7.61 -0.91
N LEU A 234 26.26 7.63 -0.02
CA LEU A 234 25.43 8.79 0.30
C LEU A 234 25.53 9.21 1.78
N SER A 235 26.53 8.72 2.51
CA SER A 235 26.69 8.95 3.96
C SER A 235 25.44 8.56 4.78
N LEU A 236 24.76 7.49 4.36
CA LEU A 236 23.60 6.91 5.04
C LEU A 236 23.90 5.51 5.55
N GLY A 237 23.41 5.21 6.75
CA GLY A 237 23.41 3.88 7.34
C GLY A 237 21.99 3.35 7.45
N MET A 238 21.83 2.03 7.35
CA MET A 238 20.56 1.38 7.67
C MET A 238 20.56 0.99 9.15
N LYS A 239 19.45 1.23 9.86
CA LYS A 239 19.28 0.72 11.21
C LYS A 239 19.26 -0.82 11.18
N THR A 240 19.88 -1.43 12.18
CA THR A 240 19.85 -2.88 12.39
C THR A 240 18.48 -3.33 12.91
N THR A 241 17.93 -2.52 13.82
CA THR A 241 16.59 -2.66 14.39
C THR A 241 15.76 -1.43 14.02
N ASN A 242 14.63 -1.65 13.37
CA ASN A 242 13.70 -0.58 13.03
C ASN A 242 12.96 -0.09 14.29
N THR A 243 12.52 1.16 14.27
CA THR A 243 11.88 1.85 15.41
C THR A 243 10.47 2.36 15.11
N VAL A 244 10.11 2.50 13.83
CA VAL A 244 8.82 2.99 13.35
C VAL A 244 7.93 1.83 12.94
N VAL A 245 8.47 0.88 12.19
CA VAL A 245 7.75 -0.30 11.69
C VAL A 245 8.69 -1.49 11.63
N GLU A 246 8.19 -2.68 11.95
CA GLU A 246 8.98 -3.92 11.89
C GLU A 246 9.68 -4.06 10.53
N LYS A 247 10.87 -4.67 10.54
CA LYS A 247 11.68 -4.88 9.33
C LYS A 247 10.94 -5.69 8.26
N TRP A 248 10.12 -6.65 8.68
CA TRP A 248 9.38 -7.59 7.86
C TRP A 248 7.96 -7.81 8.41
N PRO A 249 7.07 -6.81 8.35
CA PRO A 249 5.84 -6.79 9.12
C PRO A 249 4.80 -7.85 8.68
N THR A 250 4.99 -8.42 7.49
CA THR A 250 4.10 -9.43 6.87
C THR A 250 4.70 -10.83 6.88
N ARG A 251 5.91 -11.01 7.45
CA ARG A 251 6.60 -12.29 7.46
C ARG A 251 6.10 -13.16 8.61
N LEU A 252 5.89 -14.45 8.34
CA LEU A 252 5.58 -15.41 9.40
C LEU A 252 6.80 -15.65 10.27
N SER A 253 6.55 -15.86 11.56
CA SER A 253 7.54 -16.38 12.50
C SER A 253 7.98 -17.79 12.08
N GLU A 254 9.01 -18.32 12.75
CA GLU A 254 9.48 -19.69 12.54
C GLU A 254 8.40 -20.74 12.88
N HIS A 255 7.51 -20.40 13.81
CA HIS A 255 6.40 -21.25 14.27
C HIS A 255 5.10 -20.45 14.26
N PRO A 256 4.53 -20.16 13.08
CA PRO A 256 3.33 -19.36 13.00
C PRO A 256 2.13 -20.13 13.53
N THR A 257 1.25 -19.43 14.21
CA THR A 257 -0.08 -19.94 14.51
C THR A 257 -0.86 -20.16 13.22
N LYS A 258 -1.89 -21.03 13.27
CA LYS A 258 -2.79 -21.24 12.14
C LYS A 258 -3.47 -19.93 11.70
N ASP A 259 -3.77 -19.05 12.64
CA ASP A 259 -4.42 -17.78 12.36
C ASP A 259 -3.48 -16.81 11.65
N GLU A 260 -2.22 -16.67 12.09
CA GLU A 260 -1.21 -15.87 11.38
C GLU A 260 -0.99 -16.37 9.95
N PHE A 261 -0.91 -17.69 9.78
CA PHE A 261 -0.81 -18.31 8.46
C PHE A 261 -2.02 -17.96 7.59
N ASN A 262 -3.24 -18.12 8.13
CA ASN A 262 -4.47 -17.80 7.42
C ASN A 262 -4.53 -16.32 7.01
N MET A 263 -4.13 -15.40 7.90
CA MET A 263 -4.08 -13.97 7.60
C MET A 263 -3.12 -13.68 6.43
N LEU A 264 -1.93 -14.27 6.43
CA LEU A 264 -1.01 -14.10 5.32
C LEU A 264 -1.53 -14.76 4.03
N PHE A 265 -2.18 -15.92 4.13
CA PHE A 265 -2.73 -16.67 3.00
C PHE A 265 -3.90 -15.94 2.32
N TRP A 266 -4.79 -15.33 3.11
CA TRP A 266 -5.92 -14.55 2.62
C TRP A 266 -5.50 -13.16 2.10
N SER A 267 -4.38 -12.62 2.58
CA SER A 267 -3.80 -11.39 2.05
C SER A 267 -3.02 -11.61 0.73
N ARG A 268 -2.72 -10.52 0.01
CA ARG A 268 -1.76 -10.54 -1.11
C ARG A 268 -0.32 -10.27 -0.71
N HIS A 269 -0.03 -10.05 0.57
CA HIS A 269 1.33 -9.86 1.04
C HIS A 269 2.15 -11.11 0.78
N GLN A 270 3.38 -10.97 0.30
CA GLN A 270 4.26 -12.11 0.04
C GLN A 270 5.03 -12.55 1.29
N GLY A 271 5.06 -11.71 2.34
CA GLY A 271 5.94 -11.90 3.51
C GLY A 271 7.37 -11.41 3.25
N THR A 272 7.58 -10.73 2.12
CA THR A 272 8.86 -10.20 1.66
C THR A 272 8.86 -8.68 1.55
N GLU A 273 7.79 -8.04 2.00
CA GLU A 273 7.70 -6.59 2.15
C GLU A 273 8.70 -6.14 3.21
N ARG A 274 9.69 -5.34 2.80
CA ARG A 274 10.79 -4.91 3.65
C ARG A 274 10.72 -3.43 3.93
N TYR A 275 10.72 -3.06 5.21
CA TYR A 275 10.98 -1.69 5.61
C TYR A 275 12.45 -1.48 5.96
N VAL A 276 13.01 -0.39 5.46
CA VAL A 276 14.37 0.05 5.77
C VAL A 276 14.31 1.45 6.37
N GLU A 277 14.85 1.58 7.57
CA GLU A 277 15.07 2.85 8.23
C GLU A 277 16.51 3.32 8.03
N TRP A 278 16.67 4.45 7.36
CA TRP A 278 17.97 5.07 7.13
C TRP A 278 18.24 6.16 8.16
N TYR A 279 19.50 6.26 8.58
CA TYR A 279 20.01 7.33 9.41
C TYR A 279 21.24 7.96 8.74
N ARG A 280 21.50 9.23 9.05
CA ARG A 280 22.71 9.92 8.61
C ARG A 280 23.94 9.39 9.37
N LYS A 281 24.95 8.94 8.64
CA LYS A 281 26.26 8.62 9.21
C LYS A 281 26.99 9.91 9.57
N GLU A 282 27.77 9.82 10.63
CA GLU A 282 28.68 10.87 11.07
C GLU A 282 29.98 10.82 10.28
#